data_AF-A0A349X275-F1
#
_entry.id   AF-A0A349X275-F1
#
_cell.length_a   1.000
_cell.length_b   1.000
_cell.length_c   1.000
_cell.angle_alpha   90.00
_cell.angle_beta   90.00
_cell.angle_gamma   90.00
#
_symmetry.space_group_name_H-M   'P 1'
#
loop_
_entity.id
_entity.type
_entity.pdbx_description
1 polymer ?
#
loop_
_entity_poly.entity_id
_entity_poly.type
_entity_poly.pdbx_seq_one_letter_code
_entity_poly.pdbx_strand_id
1 'polypeptide(L)'
;MHVASAYLQRLERKGFSCDETDPAHVLERLRSLIGDTENLSGTSLEEFESAITAIKNEYTISWAQLELNKNLTHEERGLLWSQFADASLDAALQVAWRHVAGKHKALNSLIDQPLKGLFVLGLGKLGGKDLNFSSDVDLIAYFDPETFPVPSSLGIAFIAHQVLQTLTKSLSRSGGLDFVWRVDWRLRPNASANTLAMSVPA
;
A
#
# COMPACT_ATOMS: atom_id res chain seq x y z
N MET A 1 25.80 -0.57 20.41
CA MET A 1 24.72 0.43 20.27
C MET A 1 24.09 0.67 21.65
N HIS A 2 24.17 1.87 22.25
CA HIS A 2 23.56 2.14 23.56
C HIS A 2 22.11 2.63 23.40
N VAL A 3 21.15 1.71 23.43
CA VAL A 3 19.73 2.05 23.54
C VAL A 3 19.17 1.36 24.78
N ALA A 4 18.95 2.12 25.85
CA ALA A 4 18.27 1.63 27.04
C ALA A 4 16.76 1.58 26.77
N SER A 5 16.29 0.49 26.18
CA SER A 5 14.86 0.28 25.93
C SER A 5 14.44 -1.14 26.33
N ALA A 6 13.52 -1.23 27.29
CA ALA A 6 12.87 -2.49 27.66
C ALA A 6 12.17 -3.19 26.48
N TYR A 7 11.86 -2.43 25.43
CA TYR A 7 11.30 -2.94 24.19
C TYR A 7 12.32 -3.71 23.34
N LEU A 8 13.55 -3.20 23.20
CA LEU A 8 14.63 -3.92 22.50
C LEU A 8 14.96 -5.23 23.23
N GLN A 9 15.02 -5.20 24.57
CA GLN A 9 15.16 -6.43 25.37
C GLN A 9 13.99 -7.41 25.22
N ARG A 10 12.79 -6.93 24.86
CA ARG A 10 11.63 -7.80 24.54
C ARG A 10 11.77 -8.39 23.14
N LEU A 11 12.26 -7.62 22.18
CA LEU A 11 12.54 -8.08 20.83
C LEU A 11 13.68 -9.11 20.84
N GLU A 12 14.77 -8.86 21.56
CA GLU A 12 15.87 -9.81 21.76
C GLU A 12 15.39 -11.16 22.30
N ARG A 13 14.47 -11.14 23.28
CA ARG A 13 13.81 -12.36 23.80
C ARG A 13 12.93 -13.08 22.77
N LYS A 14 12.50 -12.40 21.71
CA LYS A 14 11.81 -12.99 20.56
C LYS A 14 12.76 -13.37 19.42
N GLY A 15 14.08 -13.34 19.64
CA GLY A 15 15.11 -13.72 18.66
C GLY A 15 15.64 -12.57 17.80
N PHE A 16 15.31 -11.31 18.12
CA PHE A 16 15.80 -10.14 17.39
C PHE A 16 17.21 -9.74 17.85
N SER A 17 18.23 -9.92 17.02
CA SER A 17 19.60 -9.43 17.30
C SER A 17 19.96 -8.27 16.37
N CYS A 18 20.41 -7.15 16.94
CA CYS A 18 20.92 -6.01 16.18
C CYS A 18 22.38 -6.19 15.70
N ASP A 19 23.18 -6.98 16.41
CA ASP A 19 24.63 -7.07 16.20
C ASP A 19 25.04 -8.28 15.33
N GLU A 20 24.12 -9.20 14.98
CA GLU A 20 24.46 -10.50 14.35
C GLU A 20 23.57 -10.90 13.15
N THR A 21 22.79 -9.97 12.58
CA THR A 21 21.95 -10.32 11.41
C THR A 21 22.71 -10.06 10.11
N ASP A 22 23.00 -11.14 9.38
CA ASP A 22 23.53 -11.08 8.01
C ASP A 22 22.64 -10.17 7.15
N PRO A 23 23.18 -9.08 6.58
CA PRO A 23 22.41 -8.15 5.74
C PRO A 23 21.68 -8.85 4.58
N ALA A 24 22.25 -9.93 4.04
CA ALA A 24 21.61 -10.71 3.01
C ALA A 24 20.31 -11.37 3.50
N HIS A 25 20.32 -11.90 4.72
CA HIS A 25 19.15 -12.52 5.33
C HIS A 25 18.04 -11.50 5.65
N VAL A 26 18.41 -10.31 6.13
CA VAL A 26 17.43 -9.24 6.39
C VAL A 26 16.81 -8.74 5.08
N LEU A 27 17.62 -8.62 4.02
CA LEU A 27 17.13 -8.25 2.69
C LEU A 27 16.18 -9.31 2.11
N GLU A 28 16.48 -10.59 2.30
CA GLU A 28 15.59 -11.69 1.95
C GLU A 28 14.27 -11.62 2.72
N ARG A 29 14.32 -11.29 4.02
CA ARG A 29 13.11 -11.09 4.84
C ARG A 29 12.26 -9.94 4.32
N LEU A 30 12.86 -8.80 3.98
CA LEU A 30 12.12 -7.67 3.39
C LEU A 30 11.44 -8.05 2.07
N ARG A 31 12.12 -8.80 1.20
CA ARG A 31 11.54 -9.30 -0.05
C ARG A 31 10.39 -10.28 0.20
N SER A 32 10.53 -11.16 1.19
CA SER A 32 9.45 -12.06 1.63
C SER A 32 8.23 -11.27 2.10
N LEU A 33 8.41 -10.22 2.90
CA LEU A 33 7.32 -9.38 3.39
C LEU A 33 6.59 -8.61 2.25
N ILE A 34 7.33 -8.22 1.21
CA ILE A 34 6.73 -7.67 -0.01
C ILE A 34 5.87 -8.73 -0.71
N GLY A 35 6.38 -9.94 -0.89
CA GLY A 35 5.60 -11.05 -1.46
C GLY A 35 4.38 -11.43 -0.61
N ASP A 36 4.50 -11.43 0.71
CA ASP A 36 3.39 -11.66 1.65
C ASP A 36 2.29 -10.59 1.47
N THR A 37 2.68 -9.36 1.15
CA THR A 37 1.75 -8.24 0.89
C THR A 37 0.94 -8.46 -0.39
N GLU A 38 1.57 -8.93 -1.46
CA GLU A 38 0.91 -9.23 -2.75
C GLU A 38 -0.20 -10.30 -2.58
N ASN A 39 0.03 -11.25 -1.69
CA ASN A 39 -0.92 -12.32 -1.37
C ASN A 39 -2.17 -11.84 -0.60
N LEU A 40 -2.20 -10.59 -0.11
CA LEU A 40 -3.36 -10.04 0.60
C LEU A 40 -4.48 -9.58 -0.33
N SER A 41 -4.25 -9.50 -1.65
CA SER A 41 -5.23 -9.00 -2.63
C SER A 41 -6.58 -9.74 -2.62
N GLY A 42 -6.61 -11.01 -2.19
CA GLY A 42 -7.81 -11.85 -2.13
C GLY A 42 -8.60 -11.80 -0.81
N THR A 43 -8.05 -11.18 0.24
CA THR A 43 -8.64 -11.24 1.59
C THR A 43 -9.85 -10.32 1.74
N SER A 44 -10.53 -10.41 2.88
CA SER A 44 -11.49 -9.37 3.28
C SER A 44 -10.78 -8.06 3.64
N LEU A 45 -11.54 -6.96 3.69
CA LEU A 45 -11.00 -5.65 4.06
C LEU A 45 -10.43 -5.64 5.49
N GLU A 46 -11.10 -6.29 6.43
CA GLU A 46 -10.66 -6.35 7.84
C GLU A 46 -9.38 -7.18 8.00
N GLU A 47 -9.31 -8.34 7.33
CA GLU A 47 -8.10 -9.18 7.31
C GLU A 47 -6.93 -8.44 6.67
N PHE A 48 -7.19 -7.73 5.56
CA PHE A 48 -6.19 -6.90 4.88
C PHE A 48 -5.63 -5.85 5.85
N GLU A 49 -6.50 -5.03 6.45
CA GLU A 49 -6.11 -3.93 7.37
C GLU A 49 -5.26 -4.45 8.55
N SER A 50 -5.63 -5.60 9.12
CA SER A 50 -4.87 -6.23 10.20
C SER A 50 -3.51 -6.74 9.73
N ALA A 51 -3.48 -7.49 8.62
CA ALA A 51 -2.27 -8.12 8.10
C ALA A 51 -1.26 -7.09 7.59
N ILE A 52 -1.70 -6.09 6.81
CA ILE A 52 -0.79 -5.08 6.24
C ILE A 52 -0.13 -4.23 7.33
N THR A 53 -0.85 -3.96 8.42
CA THR A 53 -0.31 -3.24 9.59
C THR A 53 0.77 -4.06 10.29
N ALA A 54 0.53 -5.36 10.48
CA ALA A 54 1.53 -6.27 11.06
C ALA A 54 2.78 -6.38 10.17
N ILE A 55 2.60 -6.54 8.86
CA ILE A 55 3.69 -6.58 7.88
C ILE A 55 4.47 -5.27 7.89
N LYS A 56 3.81 -4.11 7.84
CA LYS A 56 4.47 -2.79 7.88
C LYS A 56 5.32 -2.61 9.12
N ASN A 57 4.84 -3.05 10.28
CA ASN A 57 5.57 -2.95 11.53
C ASN A 57 6.85 -3.80 11.50
N GLU A 58 6.75 -5.04 11.03
CA GLU A 58 7.90 -5.92 10.87
C GLU A 58 8.89 -5.38 9.82
N TYR A 59 8.37 -4.96 8.66
CA TYR A 59 9.14 -4.39 7.57
C TYR A 59 9.95 -3.18 8.02
N THR A 60 9.34 -2.29 8.80
CA THR A 60 10.00 -1.09 9.35
C THR A 60 11.17 -1.46 10.26
N ILE A 61 10.99 -2.47 11.11
CA ILE A 61 12.04 -2.95 12.01
C ILE A 61 13.19 -3.58 11.21
N SER A 62 12.89 -4.47 10.27
CA SER A 62 13.92 -5.11 9.41
C SER A 62 14.67 -4.09 8.55
N TRP A 63 13.96 -3.11 7.97
CA TRP A 63 14.58 -2.04 7.20
C TRP A 63 15.50 -1.17 8.08
N ALA A 64 15.07 -0.84 9.31
CA ALA A 64 15.88 -0.06 10.23
C ALA A 64 17.18 -0.77 10.64
N GLN A 65 17.18 -2.11 10.74
CA GLN A 65 18.42 -2.87 10.97
C GLN A 65 19.42 -2.70 9.82
N LEU A 66 18.97 -2.76 8.57
CA LEU A 66 19.84 -2.54 7.41
C LEU A 66 20.41 -1.13 7.36
N GLU A 67 19.58 -0.14 7.67
CA GLU A 67 19.99 1.28 7.70
C GLU A 67 21.05 1.56 8.77
N LEU A 68 20.85 1.04 9.99
CA LEU A 68 21.80 1.23 11.09
C LEU A 68 23.16 0.57 10.83
N ASN A 69 23.15 -0.55 10.10
CA ASN A 69 24.37 -1.25 9.72
C ASN A 69 25.06 -0.63 8.49
N LYS A 70 24.53 0.48 7.94
CA LYS A 70 25.06 1.23 6.78
C LYS A 70 25.31 0.36 5.54
N ASN A 71 24.49 -0.67 5.36
CA ASN A 71 24.65 -1.65 4.28
C ASN A 71 23.82 -1.33 3.02
N LEU A 72 23.14 -0.18 3.01
CA LEU A 72 22.32 0.25 1.87
C LEU A 72 22.78 1.62 1.36
N THR A 73 22.86 1.73 0.04
CA THR A 73 22.97 3.01 -0.66
C THR A 73 21.66 3.81 -0.56
N HIS A 74 21.69 5.11 -0.88
CA HIS A 74 20.47 5.91 -0.94
C HIS A 74 19.41 5.31 -1.87
N GLU A 75 19.84 4.87 -3.05
CA GLU A 75 18.98 4.32 -4.08
C GLU A 75 18.31 3.01 -3.64
N GLU A 76 19.05 2.11 -3.00
CA GLU A 76 18.49 0.84 -2.50
C GLU A 76 17.45 1.06 -1.40
N ARG A 77 17.65 2.07 -0.55
CA ARG A 77 16.71 2.42 0.52
C ARG A 77 15.38 2.91 -0.03
N GLY A 78 15.45 3.83 -0.99
CA GLY A 78 14.30 4.35 -1.69
C GLY A 78 13.54 3.28 -2.44
N LEU A 79 14.28 2.40 -3.12
CA LEU A 79 13.71 1.32 -3.92
C LEU A 79 12.93 0.32 -3.07
N LEU A 80 13.49 -0.11 -1.93
CA LEU A 80 12.81 -1.05 -1.02
C LEU A 80 11.46 -0.52 -0.53
N TRP A 81 11.42 0.73 -0.07
CA TRP A 81 10.15 1.34 0.35
C TRP A 81 9.18 1.53 -0.82
N SER A 82 9.68 1.84 -2.01
CA SER A 82 8.85 1.99 -3.21
C SER A 82 8.23 0.66 -3.62
N GLN A 83 8.99 -0.44 -3.59
CA GLN A 83 8.48 -1.79 -3.87
C GLN A 83 7.41 -2.22 -2.86
N PHE A 84 7.64 -1.94 -1.57
CA PHE A 84 6.64 -2.21 -0.54
C PHE A 84 5.37 -1.35 -0.74
N ALA A 85 5.53 -0.07 -1.13
CA ALA A 85 4.41 0.79 -1.47
C ALA A 85 3.60 0.26 -2.65
N ASP A 86 4.27 -0.11 -3.75
CA ASP A 86 3.63 -0.69 -4.94
C ASP A 86 2.79 -1.93 -4.59
N ALA A 87 3.39 -2.90 -3.88
CA ALA A 87 2.69 -4.12 -3.46
C ALA A 87 1.48 -3.82 -2.56
N SER A 88 1.64 -2.91 -1.58
CA SER A 88 0.56 -2.56 -0.66
C SER A 88 -0.57 -1.78 -1.34
N LEU A 89 -0.26 -0.93 -2.32
CA LEU A 89 -1.25 -0.15 -3.07
C LEU A 89 -2.03 -1.04 -4.03
N ASP A 90 -1.37 -1.98 -4.70
CA ASP A 90 -2.04 -2.94 -5.57
C ASP A 90 -2.98 -3.86 -4.77
N ALA A 91 -2.48 -4.46 -3.68
CA ALA A 91 -3.31 -5.29 -2.80
C ALA A 91 -4.51 -4.50 -2.23
N ALA A 92 -4.28 -3.27 -1.76
CA ALA A 92 -5.35 -2.41 -1.26
C ALA A 92 -6.39 -2.07 -2.34
N LEU A 93 -5.96 -1.86 -3.60
CA LEU A 93 -6.86 -1.57 -4.72
C LEU A 93 -7.78 -2.75 -5.02
N GLN A 94 -7.24 -3.97 -5.05
CA GLN A 94 -8.02 -5.19 -5.26
C GLN A 94 -9.01 -5.44 -4.11
N VAL A 95 -8.55 -5.32 -2.86
CA VAL A 95 -9.40 -5.49 -1.67
C VAL A 95 -10.50 -4.43 -1.61
N ALA A 96 -10.17 -3.17 -1.93
CA ALA A 96 -11.14 -2.08 -1.99
C ALA A 96 -12.19 -2.32 -3.09
N TRP A 97 -11.78 -2.79 -4.26
CA TRP A 97 -12.70 -3.19 -5.33
C TRP A 97 -13.66 -4.28 -4.85
N ARG A 98 -13.13 -5.38 -4.31
CA ARG A 98 -13.94 -6.50 -3.78
C ARG A 98 -14.96 -6.02 -2.75
N HIS A 99 -14.52 -5.17 -1.82
CA HIS A 99 -15.36 -4.63 -0.77
C HIS A 99 -16.49 -3.72 -1.30
N VAL A 100 -16.19 -2.85 -2.26
CA VAL A 100 -17.20 -1.96 -2.87
C VAL A 100 -18.14 -2.75 -3.78
N ALA A 101 -17.61 -3.59 -4.66
CA ALA A 101 -18.39 -4.43 -5.56
C ALA A 101 -19.38 -5.33 -4.79
N GLY A 102 -18.96 -5.91 -3.65
CA GLY A 102 -19.82 -6.70 -2.75
C GLY A 102 -21.04 -5.97 -2.18
N LYS A 103 -21.08 -4.62 -2.23
CA LYS A 103 -22.25 -3.82 -1.81
C LYS A 103 -23.27 -3.64 -2.92
N HIS A 104 -22.93 -4.00 -4.17
CA HIS A 104 -23.78 -3.79 -5.34
C HIS A 104 -24.09 -5.11 -6.02
N LYS A 105 -25.35 -5.55 -5.96
CA LYS A 105 -25.80 -6.81 -6.60
C LYS A 105 -25.42 -6.93 -8.08
N ALA A 106 -25.39 -5.82 -8.81
CA ALA A 106 -25.02 -5.77 -10.22
C ALA A 106 -23.53 -6.06 -10.50
N LEU A 107 -22.68 -6.00 -9.47
CA LEU A 107 -21.23 -6.24 -9.57
C LEU A 107 -20.80 -7.58 -8.94
N ASN A 108 -21.73 -8.36 -8.37
CA ASN A 108 -21.39 -9.58 -7.62
C ASN A 108 -20.58 -10.61 -8.43
N SER A 109 -20.85 -10.75 -9.73
CA SER A 109 -20.13 -11.67 -10.62
C SER A 109 -18.69 -11.22 -10.92
N LEU A 110 -18.31 -10.00 -10.53
CA LEU A 110 -17.02 -9.37 -10.82
C LEU A 110 -16.12 -9.26 -9.59
N ILE A 111 -16.60 -9.64 -8.40
CA ILE A 111 -15.85 -9.54 -7.13
C ILE A 111 -14.55 -10.36 -7.18
N ASP A 112 -14.61 -11.58 -7.70
CA ASP A 112 -13.46 -12.48 -7.77
C ASP A 112 -12.69 -12.36 -9.09
N GLN A 113 -13.08 -11.43 -9.96
CA GLN A 113 -12.34 -11.17 -11.20
C GLN A 113 -11.26 -10.11 -10.95
N PRO A 114 -10.10 -10.19 -11.64
CA PRO A 114 -9.11 -9.14 -11.59
C PRO A 114 -9.73 -7.79 -11.95
N LEU A 115 -9.44 -6.75 -11.15
CA LEU A 115 -9.86 -5.39 -11.47
C LEU A 115 -9.28 -4.97 -12.83
N LYS A 116 -10.14 -4.45 -13.71
CA LYS A 116 -9.78 -3.92 -15.03
C LYS A 116 -10.26 -2.48 -15.15
N GLY A 117 -9.56 -1.68 -15.93
CA GLY A 117 -10.00 -0.33 -16.29
C GLY A 117 -10.01 0.70 -15.17
N LEU A 118 -9.63 0.39 -13.93
CA LEU A 118 -9.33 1.38 -12.88
C LEU A 118 -7.87 1.22 -12.49
N PHE A 119 -7.08 2.30 -12.57
CA PHE A 119 -5.65 2.26 -12.29
C PHE A 119 -5.17 3.51 -11.56
N VAL A 120 -4.08 3.33 -10.82
CA VAL A 120 -3.48 4.35 -9.96
C VAL A 120 -2.02 4.51 -10.36
N LEU A 121 -1.55 5.75 -10.43
CA LEU A 121 -0.17 6.10 -10.78
C LEU A 121 0.47 6.80 -9.59
N GLY A 122 1.64 6.29 -9.18
CA GLY A 122 2.50 6.93 -8.19
C GLY A 122 3.29 8.08 -8.80
N LEU A 123 3.25 9.23 -8.14
CA LEU A 123 4.01 10.43 -8.48
C LEU A 123 5.08 10.71 -7.40
N GLY A 124 5.77 11.84 -7.54
CA GLY A 124 6.74 12.30 -6.55
C GLY A 124 7.84 11.26 -6.29
N LYS A 125 8.09 10.99 -5.00
CA LYS A 125 9.11 10.03 -4.58
C LYS A 125 8.77 8.58 -4.96
N LEU A 126 7.48 8.22 -4.92
CA LEU A 126 7.05 6.89 -5.34
C LEU A 126 7.33 6.68 -6.84
N GLY A 127 6.91 7.65 -7.68
CA GLY A 127 7.17 7.60 -9.12
C GLY A 127 8.66 7.63 -9.48
N GLY A 128 9.49 8.25 -8.64
CA GLY A 128 10.96 8.26 -8.76
C GLY A 128 11.66 7.05 -8.16
N LYS A 129 10.94 6.08 -7.57
CA LYS A 129 11.49 4.93 -6.83
C LYS A 129 12.42 5.32 -5.68
N ASP A 130 12.14 6.45 -5.05
CA ASP A 130 12.95 7.05 -3.98
C ASP A 130 12.11 7.34 -2.72
N LEU A 131 11.19 6.42 -2.41
CA LEU A 131 10.29 6.59 -1.28
C LEU A 131 11.02 6.43 0.06
N ASN A 132 10.76 7.34 1.00
CA ASN A 132 11.27 7.23 2.37
C ASN A 132 10.17 6.78 3.34
N PHE A 133 10.54 6.16 4.46
CA PHE A 133 9.63 5.67 5.51
C PHE A 133 8.47 6.61 5.88
N SER A 134 8.72 7.92 6.00
CA SER A 134 7.72 8.92 6.40
C SER A 134 7.12 9.71 5.22
N SER A 135 7.39 9.29 3.98
CA SER A 135 6.86 9.99 2.81
C SER A 135 5.37 9.71 2.66
N ASP A 136 4.66 10.71 2.17
CA ASP A 136 3.33 10.51 1.62
C ASP A 136 3.45 9.75 0.29
N VAL A 137 2.42 8.99 -0.08
CA VAL A 137 2.28 8.42 -1.43
C VAL A 137 1.40 9.34 -2.26
N ASP A 138 2.03 10.08 -3.16
CA ASP A 138 1.34 10.98 -4.09
C ASP A 138 0.73 10.17 -5.24
N LEU A 139 -0.59 10.15 -5.33
CA LEU A 139 -1.31 9.31 -6.28
C LEU A 139 -2.20 10.14 -7.21
N ILE A 140 -2.32 9.68 -8.45
CA ILE A 140 -3.39 10.07 -9.37
C ILE A 140 -4.08 8.81 -9.88
N ALA A 141 -5.38 8.90 -10.14
CA ALA A 141 -6.13 7.75 -10.61
C ALA A 141 -6.95 8.07 -11.84
N TYR A 142 -7.11 7.05 -12.68
CA TYR A 142 -7.93 7.10 -13.87
C TYR A 142 -8.77 5.85 -13.99
N PHE A 143 -9.88 5.97 -14.70
CA PHE A 143 -10.61 4.83 -15.17
C PHE A 143 -10.86 4.92 -16.68
N ASP A 144 -10.95 3.76 -17.31
CA ASP A 144 -11.38 3.58 -18.68
C ASP A 144 -12.84 3.13 -18.69
N PRO A 145 -13.76 3.95 -19.24
CA PRO A 145 -15.19 3.63 -19.26
C PRO A 145 -15.54 2.41 -20.13
N GLU A 146 -14.66 2.00 -21.04
CA GLU A 146 -14.91 0.82 -21.89
C GLU A 146 -14.51 -0.48 -21.19
N THR A 147 -13.49 -0.45 -20.33
CA THR A 147 -12.94 -1.65 -19.68
C THR A 147 -13.28 -1.77 -18.19
N PHE A 148 -13.60 -0.67 -17.51
CA PHE A 148 -13.99 -0.72 -16.09
C PHE A 148 -15.41 -1.29 -15.98
N PRO A 149 -15.61 -2.46 -15.32
CA PRO A 149 -16.83 -3.24 -15.48
C PRO A 149 -17.96 -2.75 -14.57
N VAL A 150 -18.23 -1.45 -14.61
CA VAL A 150 -19.28 -0.77 -13.84
C VAL A 150 -20.37 -0.32 -14.81
N PRO A 151 -21.62 -0.76 -14.64
CA PRO A 151 -22.74 -0.25 -15.42
C PRO A 151 -22.88 1.26 -15.29
N SER A 152 -23.15 1.95 -16.39
CA SER A 152 -23.37 3.41 -16.40
C SER A 152 -24.46 3.85 -15.43
N SER A 153 -25.46 3.00 -15.17
CA SER A 153 -26.54 3.22 -14.21
C SER A 153 -26.09 3.36 -12.75
N LEU A 154 -24.92 2.84 -12.39
CA LEU A 154 -24.32 3.01 -11.06
C LEU A 154 -23.42 4.24 -10.96
N GLY A 155 -23.10 4.88 -12.08
CA GLY A 155 -22.13 5.96 -12.16
C GLY A 155 -20.70 5.44 -12.02
N ILE A 156 -20.03 5.20 -13.15
CA ILE A 156 -18.66 4.67 -13.23
C ILE A 156 -17.68 5.46 -12.34
N ALA A 157 -17.68 6.78 -12.48
CA ALA A 157 -16.84 7.68 -11.69
C ALA A 157 -17.16 7.65 -10.18
N PHE A 158 -18.42 7.43 -9.81
CA PHE A 158 -18.84 7.31 -8.42
C PHE A 158 -18.30 6.03 -7.78
N ILE A 159 -18.42 4.89 -8.47
CA ILE A 159 -17.86 3.62 -7.99
C ILE A 159 -16.34 3.69 -7.92
N ALA A 160 -15.66 4.21 -8.95
CA ALA A 160 -14.21 4.43 -8.91
C ALA A 160 -13.80 5.27 -7.69
N HIS A 161 -14.51 6.36 -7.42
CA HIS A 161 -14.26 7.20 -6.25
C HIS A 161 -14.44 6.44 -4.93
N GLN A 162 -15.49 5.62 -4.78
CA GLN A 162 -15.70 4.81 -3.57
C GLN A 162 -14.59 3.77 -3.36
N VAL A 163 -14.10 3.15 -4.44
CA VAL A 163 -12.95 2.22 -4.37
C VAL A 163 -11.72 2.95 -3.85
N LEU A 164 -11.38 4.11 -4.42
CA LEU A 164 -10.20 4.89 -4.00
C LEU A 164 -10.32 5.46 -2.58
N GLN A 165 -11.53 5.83 -2.15
CA GLN A 165 -11.78 6.20 -0.74
C GLN A 165 -11.59 5.01 0.20
N THR A 166 -12.02 3.81 -0.19
CA THR A 166 -11.84 2.58 0.59
C THR A 166 -10.37 2.22 0.68
N LEU A 167 -9.63 2.27 -0.44
CA LEU A 167 -8.17 2.10 -0.48
C LEU A 167 -7.47 3.08 0.48
N THR A 168 -7.78 4.38 0.36
CA THR A 168 -7.19 5.42 1.19
C THR A 168 -7.42 5.14 2.67
N LYS A 169 -8.65 4.78 3.04
CA LYS A 169 -8.98 4.43 4.43
C LYS A 169 -8.21 3.19 4.88
N SER A 170 -8.16 2.12 4.08
CA SER A 170 -7.49 0.87 4.47
C SER A 170 -5.99 1.02 4.75
N LEU A 171 -5.33 1.99 4.10
CA LEU A 171 -3.90 2.26 4.29
C LEU A 171 -3.62 3.35 5.33
N SER A 172 -4.58 4.25 5.56
CA SER A 172 -4.43 5.38 6.48
C SER A 172 -5.11 5.19 7.85
N ARG A 173 -5.92 4.13 8.03
CA ARG A 173 -6.73 3.93 9.23
C ARG A 173 -6.04 2.99 10.22
N SER A 174 -5.32 3.59 11.15
CA SER A 174 -5.40 3.20 12.57
C SER A 174 -5.53 4.48 13.39
N GLY A 175 -6.44 4.49 14.37
CA GLY A 175 -6.63 5.62 15.30
C GLY A 175 -5.47 5.85 16.28
N GLY A 176 -4.23 5.60 15.86
CA GLY A 176 -2.99 5.71 16.63
C GLY A 176 -1.81 6.14 15.76
N LEU A 177 -0.58 5.82 16.19
CA LEU A 177 0.65 6.12 15.44
C LEU A 177 0.87 5.20 14.22
N ASP A 178 0.06 4.16 14.06
CA ASP A 178 0.30 3.04 13.15
C ASP A 178 -0.51 3.14 11.85
N PHE A 179 -0.06 3.97 10.90
CA PHE A 179 -0.58 3.95 9.53
C PHE A 179 0.38 3.21 8.60
N VAL A 180 -0.13 2.65 7.49
CA VAL A 180 0.73 2.07 6.45
C VAL A 180 1.29 3.19 5.58
N TRP A 181 0.38 3.99 5.01
CA TRP A 181 0.70 5.15 4.17
C TRP A 181 -0.24 6.32 4.41
N ARG A 182 0.33 7.52 4.33
CA ARG A 182 -0.44 8.75 4.10
C ARG A 182 -0.63 8.90 2.61
N VAL A 183 -1.87 8.82 2.15
CA VAL A 183 -2.18 8.90 0.72
C VAL A 183 -2.55 10.34 0.37
N ASP A 184 -1.86 10.94 -0.59
CA ASP A 184 -2.16 12.27 -1.11
C ASP A 184 -2.67 12.20 -2.56
N TRP A 185 -3.84 12.80 -2.81
CA TRP A 185 -4.50 12.87 -4.11
C TRP A 185 -4.46 14.28 -4.72
N ARG A 186 -3.71 15.22 -4.15
CA ARG A 186 -3.72 16.66 -4.54
C ARG A 186 -3.10 16.92 -5.90
N LEU A 187 -2.21 16.04 -6.37
CA LEU A 187 -1.57 16.18 -7.69
C LEU A 187 -2.48 15.76 -8.86
N ARG A 188 -3.71 15.30 -8.60
CA ARG A 188 -4.63 14.91 -9.67
C ARG A 188 -5.00 16.12 -10.55
N PRO A 189 -5.01 15.95 -11.88
CA PRO A 189 -5.57 16.94 -12.78
C PRO A 189 -7.00 17.31 -12.35
N ASN A 190 -7.34 18.60 -12.40
CA ASN A 190 -8.61 19.14 -11.92
C ASN A 190 -8.91 18.84 -10.44
N ALA A 191 -8.05 19.30 -9.54
CA ALA A 191 -8.22 19.15 -8.09
C ALA A 191 -9.54 19.71 -7.50
N SER A 192 -10.29 20.53 -8.27
CA SER A 192 -11.63 21.02 -7.93
C SER A 192 -12.75 19.99 -8.17
N ALA A 193 -12.48 18.91 -8.91
CA ALA A 193 -13.43 17.83 -9.11
C ALA A 193 -13.62 17.02 -7.81
N ASN A 194 -14.88 16.68 -7.52
CA ASN A 194 -15.26 15.90 -6.35
C ASN A 194 -14.85 14.42 -6.43
N THR A 195 -14.46 13.93 -7.62
CA THR A 195 -14.02 12.55 -7.83
C THR A 195 -12.51 12.43 -7.69
N LEU A 196 -12.05 11.24 -7.25
CA LEU A 196 -10.62 10.94 -7.10
C LEU A 196 -10.02 10.39 -8.40
N ALA A 197 -10.85 9.73 -9.23
CA ALA A 197 -10.48 9.23 -10.54
C ALA A 197 -11.09 10.08 -11.65
N MET A 198 -10.38 10.19 -12.77
CA MET A 198 -10.86 10.80 -14.01
C MET A 198 -11.04 9.75 -15.10
N SER A 199 -11.93 10.00 -16.05
CA SER A 199 -11.99 9.19 -17.27
C SER A 199 -10.76 9.44 -18.10
N VAL A 200 -10.16 8.39 -18.66
CA VAL A 200 -9.28 8.56 -19.82
C VAL A 200 -10.11 9.03 -21.02
N PRO A 201 -9.51 9.78 -21.97
CA PRO A 201 -10.14 10.04 -23.25
C PRO A 201 -10.44 8.70 -23.95
N ALA A 202 -11.63 8.60 -24.52
CA ALA A 202 -11.98 7.53 -25.46
C ALA A 202 -11.24 7.73 -26.79
#